data_AF-X1FN46-F1
#
_entry.id   AF-X1FN46-F1
#
_cell.length_a   1.000
_cell.length_b   1.000
_cell.length_c   1.000
_cell.angle_alpha   90.00
_cell.angle_beta   90.00
_cell.angle_gamma   90.00
#
_symmetry.space_group_name_H-M   'P 1'
#
loop_
_entity.id
_entity.type
_entity.pdbx_description
1 polymer ?
#
loop_
_entity_poly.entity_id
_entity_poly.type
_entity_poly.pdbx_seq_one_letter_code
_entity_poly.pdbx_strand_id
1 'polypeptide(L)'
;MQEETVETHGVGQATASANIKNVLNQNKAIWFAFFLPTGADWDSFFNFWNYEAENAIWSPDFSCGHTWVEGGGGHAVLCVGYNDEDPENKYWIMLNSWGTGPTGNRPSGLFRLDMDMNYDCCFYAPPPNGYYSFYWQTLDVTFGANNPPQLSDPSVQPLSGTPST
;
A
#
# COMPACT_ATOMS: atom_id res chain seq x y z
N MET A 1 6.99 -20.49 -0.39
CA MET A 1 6.71 -19.05 -0.35
C MET A 1 8.04 -18.36 -0.52
N GLN A 2 8.20 -17.66 -1.63
CA GLN A 2 9.37 -16.82 -1.88
C GLN A 2 8.87 -15.37 -2.00
N GLU A 3 9.57 -14.45 -1.36
CA GLU A 3 9.35 -13.02 -1.58
C GLU A 3 10.18 -12.58 -2.78
N GLU A 4 9.59 -11.73 -3.61
CA GLU A 4 10.22 -11.13 -4.77
C GLU A 4 10.13 -9.62 -4.66
N THR A 5 11.27 -8.94 -4.79
CA THR A 5 11.30 -7.47 -4.82
C THR A 5 10.89 -6.97 -6.19
N VAL A 6 9.97 -6.03 -6.24
CA VAL A 6 9.63 -5.31 -7.46
C VAL A 6 10.62 -4.16 -7.62
N GLU A 7 11.45 -4.24 -8.66
CA GLU A 7 12.47 -3.21 -8.93
C GLU A 7 11.80 -1.86 -9.23
N THR A 8 11.99 -0.91 -8.32
CA THR A 8 11.37 0.43 -8.40
C THR A 8 12.38 1.55 -8.16
N HIS A 9 13.50 1.26 -7.51
CA HIS A 9 14.59 2.20 -7.25
C HIS A 9 15.59 2.27 -8.40
N GLY A 10 16.06 3.47 -8.74
CA GLY A 10 17.12 3.73 -9.70
C GLY A 10 16.74 3.49 -11.16
N VAL A 11 15.48 3.12 -11.45
CA VAL A 11 14.99 2.75 -12.79
C VAL A 11 14.16 3.85 -13.47
N GLY A 12 13.84 4.92 -12.75
CA GLY A 12 12.97 6.01 -13.20
C GLY A 12 11.48 5.66 -13.14
N GLN A 13 10.64 6.69 -13.05
CA GLN A 13 9.19 6.57 -12.77
C GLN A 13 8.42 5.70 -13.77
N ALA A 14 8.70 5.84 -15.07
CA ALA A 14 8.02 5.04 -16.11
C ALA A 14 8.32 3.54 -15.96
N THR A 15 9.57 3.19 -15.67
CA THR A 15 9.99 1.79 -15.46
C THR A 15 9.44 1.25 -14.15
N ALA A 16 9.53 2.03 -13.06
CA ALA A 16 9.02 1.63 -11.75
C ALA A 16 7.51 1.33 -11.80
N SER A 17 6.72 2.23 -12.40
CA SER A 17 5.27 2.00 -12.58
C SER A 17 4.97 0.82 -13.51
N ALA A 18 5.75 0.61 -14.58
CA ALA A 18 5.60 -0.56 -15.44
C ALA A 18 5.89 -1.89 -14.71
N ASN A 19 6.91 -1.93 -13.86
CA ASN A 19 7.27 -3.11 -13.07
C ASN A 19 6.15 -3.49 -12.07
N ILE A 20 5.57 -2.50 -11.39
CA ILE A 20 4.43 -2.71 -10.48
C ILE A 20 3.20 -3.21 -11.26
N LYS A 21 2.87 -2.57 -12.40
CA LYS A 21 1.76 -3.02 -13.27
C LYS A 21 1.96 -4.44 -13.75
N ASN A 22 3.18 -4.82 -14.12
CA ASN A 22 3.49 -6.17 -14.58
C ASN A 22 3.15 -7.24 -13.52
N VAL A 23 3.38 -6.96 -12.24
CA VAL A 23 3.02 -7.89 -11.15
C VAL A 23 1.50 -7.92 -10.92
N LEU A 24 0.84 -6.76 -10.88
CA LEU A 24 -0.62 -6.69 -10.72
C LEU A 24 -1.36 -7.40 -11.86
N ASN A 25 -0.87 -7.27 -13.09
CA ASN A 25 -1.43 -7.93 -14.28
C ASN A 25 -1.23 -9.47 -14.27
N GLN A 26 -0.40 -10.01 -13.38
CA GLN A 26 -0.29 -11.44 -13.12
C GLN A 26 -1.28 -11.91 -12.04
N ASN A 27 -2.25 -11.07 -11.65
CA ASN A 27 -3.22 -11.32 -10.60
C ASN A 27 -2.57 -11.58 -9.23
N LYS A 28 -1.45 -10.89 -8.97
CA LYS A 28 -0.73 -10.88 -7.69
C LYS A 28 -0.92 -9.53 -7.02
N ALA A 29 -1.20 -9.53 -5.72
CA ALA A 29 -1.18 -8.30 -4.93
C ALA A 29 0.24 -8.00 -4.46
N ILE A 30 0.55 -6.72 -4.26
CA ILE A 30 1.90 -6.26 -3.91
C ILE A 30 1.89 -5.70 -2.50
N TRP A 31 2.74 -6.23 -1.64
CA TRP A 31 3.08 -5.61 -0.37
C TRP A 31 3.83 -4.31 -0.64
N PHE A 32 3.30 -3.21 -0.12
CA PHE A 32 3.91 -1.89 -0.20
C PHE A 32 4.21 -1.40 1.21
N ALA A 33 5.47 -1.11 1.49
CA ALA A 33 5.86 -0.41 2.70
C ALA A 33 6.31 1.01 2.40
N PHE A 34 5.93 1.91 3.28
CA PHE A 34 6.39 3.28 3.29
C PHE A 34 6.94 3.65 4.68
N PHE A 35 8.01 4.43 4.68
CA PHE A 35 8.69 4.91 5.87
C PHE A 35 8.62 6.42 5.91
N LEU A 36 8.04 6.95 6.99
CA LEU A 36 7.92 8.38 7.25
C LEU A 36 8.87 8.74 8.39
N PRO A 37 9.87 9.62 8.17
CA PRO A 37 11.01 9.76 9.07
C PRO A 37 10.74 10.61 10.31
N THR A 38 9.67 11.42 10.32
CA THR A 38 9.34 12.31 11.45
C THR A 38 7.90 12.10 11.92
N GLY A 39 7.61 12.53 13.16
CA GLY A 39 6.23 12.57 13.65
C GLY A 39 5.32 13.47 12.82
N ALA A 40 5.83 14.59 12.29
CA ALA A 40 5.06 15.50 11.43
C ALA A 40 4.72 14.87 10.07
N ASP A 41 5.59 14.00 9.55
CA ASP A 41 5.31 13.26 8.32
C ASP A 41 4.17 12.25 8.55
N TRP A 42 4.19 11.58 9.71
CA TRP A 42 3.10 10.71 10.14
C TRP A 42 1.79 11.45 10.39
N ASP A 43 1.84 12.63 11.03
CA ASP A 43 0.65 13.46 11.23
C ASP A 43 0.02 13.85 9.88
N SER A 44 0.84 14.09 8.86
CA SER A 44 0.36 14.37 7.49
C SER A 44 -0.38 13.16 6.91
N PHE A 45 0.14 11.94 7.08
CA PHE A 45 -0.56 10.72 6.65
C PHE A 45 -1.83 10.46 7.48
N PHE A 46 -1.79 10.66 8.81
CA PHE A 46 -2.96 10.49 9.66
C PHE A 46 -4.07 11.47 9.31
N ASN A 47 -3.72 12.72 9.00
CA ASN A 47 -4.70 13.70 8.54
C ASN A 47 -5.35 13.27 7.21
N PHE A 48 -4.54 12.80 6.25
CA PHE A 48 -5.06 12.23 5.01
C PHE A 48 -6.00 11.04 5.27
N TRP A 49 -5.58 10.07 6.08
CA TRP A 49 -6.38 8.87 6.36
C TRP A 49 -7.69 9.21 7.08
N ASN A 50 -7.62 10.09 8.08
CA ASN A 50 -8.73 10.37 8.99
C ASN A 50 -9.78 11.31 8.39
N TYR A 51 -9.39 12.25 7.53
CA TYR A 51 -10.26 13.35 7.11
C TYR A 51 -10.53 13.40 5.61
N GLU A 52 -9.64 12.89 4.77
CA GLU A 52 -9.86 12.90 3.32
C GLU A 52 -10.81 11.77 2.90
N ALA A 53 -11.52 12.00 1.80
CA ALA A 53 -12.42 11.01 1.21
C ALA A 53 -11.64 9.81 0.61
N GLU A 54 -12.29 8.65 0.46
CA GLU A 54 -11.67 7.44 -0.11
C GLU A 54 -11.06 7.66 -1.51
N ASN A 55 -11.61 8.61 -2.27
CA ASN A 55 -11.15 8.95 -3.62
C ASN A 55 -10.03 10.00 -3.67
N ALA A 56 -9.59 10.53 -2.53
CA ALA A 56 -8.45 11.43 -2.47
C ALA A 56 -7.14 10.67 -2.73
N ILE A 57 -6.23 11.31 -3.48
CA ILE A 57 -4.91 10.78 -3.82
C ILE A 57 -3.90 11.30 -2.80
N TRP A 58 -3.18 10.39 -2.16
CA TRP A 58 -2.08 10.71 -1.26
C TRP A 58 -0.75 10.66 -2.00
N SER A 59 0.05 11.71 -1.86
CA SER A 59 1.44 11.73 -2.32
C SER A 59 2.38 11.80 -1.11
N PRO A 60 3.33 10.86 -0.97
CA PRO A 60 4.25 10.83 0.17
C PRO A 60 5.51 11.69 -0.04
N ASP A 61 5.61 12.38 -1.19
CA ASP A 61 6.83 13.08 -1.61
C ASP A 61 7.24 14.22 -0.68
N PHE A 62 6.31 14.75 0.11
CA PHE A 62 6.60 15.75 1.15
C PHE A 62 7.65 15.29 2.17
N SER A 63 7.84 13.97 2.33
CA SER A 63 8.76 13.39 3.31
C SER A 63 10.18 13.16 2.76
N CYS A 64 10.40 13.37 1.46
CA CYS A 64 11.69 13.05 0.84
C CYS A 64 12.82 13.94 1.32
N GLY A 65 13.97 13.33 1.64
CA GLY A 65 15.16 14.00 2.12
C GLY A 65 15.12 14.38 3.60
N HIS A 66 14.01 14.10 4.30
CA HIS A 66 13.93 14.31 5.75
C HIS A 66 14.88 13.36 6.50
N THR A 67 15.32 13.80 7.68
CA THR A 67 16.15 13.00 8.58
C THR A 67 15.26 12.26 9.58
N TRP A 68 15.53 10.97 9.78
CA TRP A 68 14.88 10.14 10.77
C TRP A 68 15.11 10.71 12.18
N VAL A 69 14.02 10.92 12.89
CA VAL A 69 14.02 11.39 14.28
C VAL A 69 13.07 10.54 15.13
N GLU A 70 13.05 10.79 16.43
CA GLU A 70 12.02 10.24 17.31
C GLU A 70 10.62 10.60 16.78
N GLY A 71 9.75 9.59 16.64
CA GLY A 71 8.44 9.72 16.01
C GLY A 71 8.37 9.26 14.55
N GLY A 72 9.52 8.95 13.92
CA GLY A 72 9.53 8.24 12.64
C GLY A 72 9.04 6.79 12.75
N GLY A 73 8.61 6.22 11.62
CA GLY A 73 8.04 4.87 11.59
C GLY A 73 7.82 4.33 10.18
N GLY A 74 7.56 3.02 10.09
CA GLY A 74 7.18 2.35 8.86
C GLY A 74 5.77 1.77 8.94
N HIS A 75 5.06 1.76 7.81
CA HIS A 75 3.78 1.07 7.64
C HIS A 75 3.84 0.15 6.44
N ALA A 76 3.00 -0.88 6.43
CA ALA A 76 2.80 -1.72 5.26
C ALA A 76 1.31 -1.88 4.94
N VAL A 77 1.00 -1.83 3.65
CA VAL A 77 -0.33 -1.98 3.07
C VAL A 77 -0.26 -2.85 1.81
N LEU A 78 -1.40 -3.16 1.21
CA LEU A 78 -1.47 -3.98 0.03
C LEU A 78 -1.89 -3.16 -1.19
N CYS A 79 -1.04 -3.07 -2.22
CA CYS A 79 -1.44 -2.57 -3.53
C CYS A 79 -2.20 -3.68 -4.28
N VAL A 80 -3.47 -3.41 -4.56
CA VAL A 80 -4.42 -4.40 -5.14
C VAL A 80 -4.86 -4.05 -6.56
N GLY A 81 -4.41 -2.91 -7.10
CA GLY A 81 -4.77 -2.47 -8.44
C GLY A 81 -4.27 -1.06 -8.74
N TYR A 82 -4.72 -0.52 -9.87
CA TYR A 82 -4.38 0.83 -10.32
C TYR A 82 -5.49 1.39 -11.22
N ASN A 83 -5.50 2.71 -11.40
CA ASN A 83 -6.19 3.38 -12.50
C ASN A 83 -5.23 4.43 -13.09
N ASP A 84 -5.03 4.36 -14.40
CA ASP A 84 -4.22 5.28 -15.18
C ASP A 84 -4.94 5.82 -16.43
N GLU A 85 -6.28 5.83 -16.40
CA GLU A 85 -7.13 6.32 -17.49
C GLU A 85 -7.06 7.84 -17.66
N ASP A 86 -6.83 8.55 -16.56
CA ASP A 86 -6.52 9.98 -16.53
C ASP A 86 -5.01 10.18 -16.29
N PRO A 87 -4.23 10.59 -17.32
CA PRO A 87 -2.79 10.79 -17.19
C PRO A 87 -2.38 11.81 -16.13
N GLU A 88 -3.25 12.74 -15.75
CA GLU A 88 -2.94 13.76 -14.74
C GLU A 88 -3.30 13.30 -13.32
N ASN A 89 -4.03 12.20 -13.18
CA ASN A 89 -4.54 11.68 -11.89
C ASN A 89 -4.40 10.15 -11.80
N LYS A 90 -3.27 9.61 -12.25
CA LYS A 90 -2.98 8.16 -12.16
C LYS A 90 -2.73 7.77 -10.70
N TYR A 91 -3.25 6.64 -10.26
CA TYR A 91 -3.05 6.17 -8.89
C TYR A 91 -2.98 4.65 -8.74
N TRP A 92 -2.30 4.21 -7.68
CA TRP A 92 -2.37 2.87 -7.13
C TRP A 92 -3.56 2.74 -6.17
N ILE A 93 -4.19 1.57 -6.15
CA ILE A 93 -5.29 1.25 -5.23
C ILE A 93 -4.70 0.49 -4.04
N MET A 94 -4.70 1.12 -2.87
CA MET A 94 -4.05 0.61 -1.67
C MET A 94 -5.09 0.18 -0.65
N LEU A 95 -5.01 -1.07 -0.18
CA LEU A 95 -5.83 -1.61 0.89
C LEU A 95 -5.08 -1.50 2.22
N ASN A 96 -5.69 -0.77 3.16
CA ASN A 96 -5.18 -0.60 4.51
C ASN A 96 -5.82 -1.61 5.49
N SER A 97 -5.19 -1.81 6.63
CA SER A 97 -5.61 -2.76 7.68
C SER A 97 -6.31 -2.07 8.88
N TRP A 98 -6.70 -0.81 8.73
CA TRP A 98 -7.29 0.02 9.80
C TRP A 98 -8.82 0.16 9.70
N GLY A 99 -9.48 -0.70 8.93
CA GLY A 99 -10.93 -0.65 8.74
C GLY A 99 -11.37 0.52 7.87
N THR A 100 -12.58 1.04 8.12
CA THR A 100 -13.26 1.97 7.22
C THR A 100 -12.99 3.46 7.46
N GLY A 101 -11.88 3.76 8.15
CA GLY A 101 -11.55 5.11 8.61
C GLY A 101 -12.35 5.53 9.85
N PRO A 102 -11.88 6.53 10.60
CA PRO A 102 -12.46 6.90 11.90
C PRO A 102 -13.90 7.41 11.81
N THR A 103 -14.30 7.97 10.66
CA THR A 103 -15.66 8.48 10.43
C THR A 103 -16.44 7.67 9.40
N GLY A 104 -15.93 6.51 8.97
CA GLY A 104 -16.49 5.77 7.84
C GLY A 104 -16.21 6.39 6.47
N ASN A 105 -15.24 7.32 6.39
CA ASN A 105 -14.84 8.02 5.16
C ASN A 105 -14.13 7.10 4.14
N ARG A 106 -13.74 5.87 4.54
CA ARG A 106 -13.11 4.84 3.72
C ARG A 106 -13.99 3.59 3.68
N PRO A 107 -15.18 3.60 3.05
CA PRO A 107 -16.12 2.47 3.12
C PRO A 107 -15.53 1.14 2.63
N SER A 108 -14.49 1.17 1.79
CA SER A 108 -13.79 0.00 1.28
C SER A 108 -12.47 -0.28 2.01
N GLY A 109 -12.08 0.56 2.98
CA GLY A 109 -10.78 0.53 3.65
C GLY A 109 -9.62 0.89 2.73
N LEU A 110 -9.90 1.57 1.61
CA LEU A 110 -8.93 1.87 0.57
C LEU A 110 -8.40 3.30 0.68
N PHE A 111 -7.25 3.53 0.07
CA PHE A 111 -6.83 4.86 -0.34
C PHE A 111 -6.12 4.81 -1.70
N ARG A 112 -6.02 5.97 -2.34
CA ARG A 112 -5.29 6.11 -3.60
C ARG A 112 -3.90 6.65 -3.30
N LEU A 113 -2.87 5.99 -3.80
CA LEU A 113 -1.49 6.46 -3.75
C LEU A 113 -1.14 7.03 -5.12
N ASP A 114 -0.54 8.22 -5.14
CA ASP A 114 -0.05 8.88 -6.34
C ASP A 114 0.88 7.94 -7.13
N MET A 115 0.54 7.70 -8.40
CA MET A 115 1.37 6.84 -9.27
C MET A 115 2.67 7.54 -9.69
N ASP A 116 2.67 8.87 -9.70
CA ASP A 116 3.82 9.67 -10.11
C ASP A 116 4.67 10.13 -8.92
N MET A 117 4.49 9.49 -7.76
CA MET A 117 5.36 9.64 -6.60
C MET A 117 6.85 9.44 -6.94
N ASN A 118 7.72 10.03 -6.13
CA ASN A 118 9.15 9.83 -6.23
C ASN A 118 9.54 8.42 -5.73
N TYR A 119 9.65 7.47 -6.65
CA TYR A 119 10.08 6.10 -6.33
C TYR A 119 11.48 6.03 -5.69
N ASP A 120 12.35 7.00 -5.97
CA ASP A 120 13.70 7.11 -5.41
C ASP A 120 13.75 7.96 -4.12
N CYS A 121 12.59 8.30 -3.56
CA CYS A 121 12.51 9.02 -2.30
C CYS A 121 13.32 8.31 -1.22
N CYS A 122 14.13 9.08 -0.51
CA CYS A 122 14.95 8.58 0.57
C CYS A 122 14.79 9.42 1.84
N PHE A 123 15.00 8.79 2.98
CA PHE A 123 15.23 9.46 4.26
C PHE A 123 16.65 9.20 4.75
N TYR A 124 17.14 10.01 5.70
CA TYR A 124 18.48 9.86 6.27
C TYR A 124 18.46 9.37 7.72
N ALA A 125 19.30 8.41 8.09
CA ALA A 125 19.33 7.89 9.47
C ALA A 125 20.74 7.55 10.01
N PRO A 126 21.44 8.52 10.60
CA PRO A 126 21.42 9.94 10.26
C PRO A 126 22.27 10.23 9.00
N PRO A 127 22.29 11.47 8.47
CA PRO A 127 23.14 11.84 7.35
C PRO A 127 24.63 11.46 7.59
N PRO A 128 25.35 10.98 6.56
CA PRO A 128 24.97 10.93 5.14
C PRO A 128 24.24 9.63 4.71
N ASN A 129 23.89 8.73 5.63
CA ASN A 129 23.31 7.44 5.30
C ASN A 129 21.86 7.57 4.84
N GLY A 130 21.63 7.44 3.54
CA GLY A 130 20.30 7.46 2.92
C GLY A 130 19.71 6.06 2.78
N TYR A 131 18.40 5.94 3.00
CA TYR A 131 17.61 4.73 2.85
C TYR A 131 16.37 5.05 2.03
N TYR A 132 15.96 4.14 1.14
CA TYR A 132 14.72 4.34 0.39
C TYR A 132 13.51 4.37 1.33
N SER A 133 12.56 5.26 1.05
CA SER A 133 11.35 5.41 1.84
C SER A 133 10.28 4.39 1.45
N PHE A 134 10.37 3.80 0.25
CA PHE A 134 9.29 3.00 -0.33
C PHE A 134 9.80 1.65 -0.80
N TYR A 135 9.12 0.57 -0.44
CA TYR A 135 9.49 -0.79 -0.83
C TYR A 135 8.28 -1.53 -1.38
N TRP A 136 8.51 -2.27 -2.47
CA TRP A 136 7.49 -3.01 -3.20
C TRP A 136 7.91 -4.47 -3.30
N GLN A 137 7.10 -5.38 -2.78
CA GLN A 137 7.39 -6.81 -2.80
C GLN A 137 6.13 -7.61 -3.11
N THR A 138 6.27 -8.73 -3.81
CA THR A 138 5.19 -9.70 -3.99
C THR A 138 5.59 -11.03 -3.38
N LEU A 139 4.60 -11.79 -2.93
CA LEU A 139 4.82 -13.15 -2.47
C LEU A 139 4.39 -14.11 -3.57
N ASP A 140 5.30 -15.01 -3.96
CA ASP A 140 4.92 -16.17 -4.75
C ASP A 140 4.41 -17.26 -3.80
N VAL A 141 3.09 -17.29 -3.64
CA VAL A 141 2.37 -18.20 -2.74
C VAL A 141 1.60 -19.22 -3.55
N THR A 142 2.03 -20.47 -3.45
CA THR A 142 1.20 -21.61 -3.81
C THR A 142 0.42 -22.06 -2.57
N PHE A 143 -0.88 -21.84 -2.58
CA PHE A 143 -1.75 -22.48 -1.59
C PHE A 143 -1.90 -23.95 -1.98
N GLY A 144 -1.46 -24.86 -1.10
CA GLY A 144 -1.71 -26.29 -1.28
C GLY A 144 -3.22 -26.54 -1.32
N ALA A 145 -3.65 -27.57 -2.05
CA ALA A 145 -5.01 -28.09 -2.01
C ALA A 145 -5.29 -28.79 -0.66
N ASN A 146 -5.13 -28.09 0.45
CA ASN A 146 -5.53 -28.58 1.74
C ASN A 146 -6.98 -28.14 1.92
N ASN A 147 -7.87 -29.12 1.97
CA ASN A 147 -9.29 -28.95 2.27
C ASN A 147 -9.47 -27.82 3.29
N PRO A 148 -10.40 -26.87 3.08
CA PRO A 148 -10.73 -25.90 4.12
C PRO A 148 -10.95 -26.69 5.42
N PRO A 149 -10.41 -26.23 6.56
CA PRO A 149 -10.60 -26.94 7.82
C PRO A 149 -12.08 -27.26 7.95
N GLN A 150 -12.41 -28.56 7.93
CA GLN A 150 -13.77 -29.00 8.20
C GLN A 150 -14.07 -28.47 9.59
N LEU A 151 -15.00 -27.52 9.67
CA LEU A 151 -15.55 -27.08 10.93
C LEU A 151 -16.04 -28.34 11.63
N SER A 152 -15.34 -28.79 12.67
CA SER A 152 -15.73 -29.94 13.47
C SER A 152 -16.99 -29.65 14.30
N ASP A 153 -17.51 -28.43 14.20
CA ASP A 153 -18.68 -27.95 14.92
C ASP A 153 -19.73 -27.38 13.92
N PRO A 154 -20.87 -28.06 13.72
CA PRO A 154 -21.97 -27.56 12.91
C PRO A 154 -22.66 -26.31 13.47
N SER A 155 -22.32 -25.85 14.68
CA SER A 155 -22.95 -24.67 15.30
C SER A 155 -22.33 -23.33 14.89
N VAL A 156 -21.18 -23.33 14.22
CA VAL A 156 -20.53 -22.11 13.70
C VAL A 156 -20.59 -22.11 12.17
N GLN A 157 -21.79 -22.02 11.60
CA GLN A 157 -21.93 -21.63 10.20
C GLN A 157 -21.91 -20.10 10.08
N PRO A 158 -21.16 -19.52 9.13
CA PRO A 158 -21.38 -18.13 8.75
C PRO A 158 -22.83 -17.99 8.24
N LEU A 159 -23.51 -16.91 8.62
CA LEU A 159 -24.82 -16.56 8.07
C LEU A 159 -24.73 -16.56 6.54
N SER A 160 -25.47 -17.47 5.90
CA SER A 160 -25.66 -17.50 4.45
C SER A 160 -26.51 -16.31 4.03
N GLY A 161 -25.88 -15.16 3.85
CA GLY A 161 -26.48 -14.04 3.14
C GLY A 161 -26.53 -14.36 1.64
N THR A 162 -27.67 -14.82 1.15
CA THR A 162 -27.96 -14.84 -0.28
C THR A 162 -28.12 -13.38 -0.76
N PRO A 163 -27.50 -12.97 -1.88
CA PRO A 163 -27.82 -11.70 -2.52
C PRO A 163 -29.27 -11.74 -2.98
N SER A 164 -30.05 -10.73 -2.60
CA SER A 164 -31.40 -10.53 -3.15
C SER A 164 -31.28 -10.06 -4.60
N THR A 165 -32.07 -10.67 -5.47
CA THR A 165 -32.18 -10.39 -6.92
C THR A 165 -32.59 -8.97 -7.24
#